data_AF-A0A1X0K1D2-F1
#
_entry.id   AF-A0A1X0K1D2-F1
#
_cell.length_a   1.000
_cell.length_b   1.000
_cell.length_c   1.000
_cell.angle_alpha   90.00
_cell.angle_beta   90.00
_cell.angle_gamma   90.00
#
_symmetry.space_group_name_H-M   'P 1'
#
loop_
_entity.id
_entity.type
_entity.pdbx_description
1 polymer ?
#
loop_
_entity_poly.entity_id
_entity_poly.type
_entity_poly.pdbx_seq_one_letter_code
_entity_poly.pdbx_strand_id
1 'polypeptide(L)'
;MCEAHAIRGLDANVIGATDIGTHAIEYAIRNWAVFPVRGKIPAIAGGRGVLDATTDIGQVAAWWGGAYRGCNIGARVPESMFVLDVDPRNGGAETITELKRRHGPLPKTLATISGRGDGGSHRFYRRPAGKLCSKRLGAGLDIKTATGYVVMAPSIHPDTGQPYRRIDLPVAEPPAWLVDLIRPERVDEPGRRREFSVFHGPSPADQFSDATSWADVLAPHGWRCLDADPDADGARWRHPNSTSEWSATVRSGCLFVYSPNTPFDVTEPSDPHGYTKFRAYAVLDQGGDLKAAYRAITGRGVV
;
A
#
# COMPACT_ATOMS: atom_id res chain seq x y z
N MET A 1 9.12 11.40 -52.62
CA MET A 1 9.91 10.17 -52.90
C MET A 1 11.35 10.25 -52.36
N CYS A 2 11.96 11.43 -52.17
CA CYS A 2 13.34 11.55 -51.61
C CYS A 2 13.43 11.57 -50.07
N GLU A 3 12.47 12.13 -49.32
CA GLU A 3 12.59 12.19 -47.84
C GLU A 3 12.42 10.84 -47.15
N ALA A 4 11.56 9.96 -47.67
CA ALA A 4 11.31 8.64 -47.09
C ALA A 4 12.51 7.67 -47.21
N HIS A 5 13.41 7.90 -48.16
CA HIS A 5 14.63 7.10 -48.32
C HIS A 5 15.79 7.59 -47.45
N ALA A 6 15.87 8.90 -47.17
CA ALA A 6 16.91 9.46 -46.32
C ALA A 6 16.74 9.05 -44.84
N ILE A 7 15.50 8.86 -44.38
CA ILE A 7 15.21 8.49 -42.98
C ILE A 7 15.49 7.00 -42.71
N ARG A 8 15.45 6.13 -43.73
CA ARG A 8 15.76 4.69 -43.60
C ARG A 8 17.24 4.38 -43.36
N GLY A 9 18.15 5.34 -43.58
CA GLY A 9 19.59 5.20 -43.32
C GLY A 9 20.02 5.59 -41.90
N LEU A 10 19.09 6.14 -41.12
CA LEU A 10 19.23 6.32 -39.68
C LEU A 10 18.40 5.19 -39.06
N ASP A 11 18.91 4.45 -38.08
CA ASP A 11 18.15 3.44 -37.31
C ASP A 11 17.02 4.07 -36.45
N ALA A 12 16.35 5.10 -36.97
CA ALA A 12 15.28 5.82 -36.34
C ALA A 12 13.95 5.09 -36.56
N ASN A 13 13.33 4.68 -35.47
CA ASN A 13 11.98 4.13 -35.45
C ASN A 13 10.97 5.20 -35.93
N VAL A 14 10.54 5.11 -37.20
CA VAL A 14 9.57 6.05 -37.78
C VAL A 14 8.14 5.63 -37.42
N ILE A 15 7.44 6.49 -36.69
CA ILE A 15 6.00 6.38 -36.41
C ILE A 15 5.28 7.44 -37.27
N GLY A 16 4.35 7.00 -38.11
CA GLY A 16 3.55 7.91 -38.94
C GLY A 16 2.55 8.71 -38.09
N ALA A 17 2.22 9.94 -38.48
CA ALA A 17 1.36 10.84 -37.69
C ALA A 17 -0.06 10.32 -37.41
N THR A 18 -0.54 9.35 -38.19
CA THR A 18 -1.85 8.69 -38.02
C THR A 18 -1.74 7.29 -37.38
N ASP A 19 -0.52 6.87 -37.01
CA ASP A 19 -0.28 5.58 -36.38
C ASP A 19 -0.71 5.66 -34.91
N ILE A 20 -1.32 4.58 -34.42
CA ILE A 20 -1.73 4.46 -33.02
C ILE A 20 -0.56 4.67 -32.04
N GLY A 21 0.68 4.40 -32.46
CA GLY A 21 1.91 4.68 -31.73
C GLY A 21 2.15 6.14 -31.40
N THR A 22 1.68 7.08 -32.23
CA THR A 22 1.77 8.52 -31.92
C THR A 22 0.94 8.86 -30.67
N HIS A 23 -0.23 8.25 -30.52
CA HIS A 23 -1.05 8.40 -29.32
C HIS A 23 -0.43 7.70 -28.11
N ALA A 24 0.24 6.57 -28.29
CA ALA A 24 0.98 5.92 -27.19
C ALA A 24 2.08 6.84 -26.63
N ILE A 25 2.79 7.56 -27.51
CA ILE A 25 3.76 8.59 -27.12
C ILE A 25 3.07 9.74 -26.38
N GLU A 26 1.94 10.24 -26.89
CA GLU A 26 1.15 11.29 -26.21
C GLU A 26 0.76 10.89 -24.79
N TYR A 27 0.33 9.64 -24.58
CA TYR A 27 0.04 9.10 -23.26
C TYR A 27 1.28 9.08 -22.36
N ALA A 28 2.41 8.59 -22.88
CA ALA A 28 3.67 8.55 -22.13
C ALA A 28 4.13 9.94 -21.69
N ILE A 29 4.05 10.94 -22.59
CA ILE A 29 4.32 12.37 -22.27
C ILE A 29 3.40 12.88 -21.16
N ARG A 30 2.16 12.41 -21.13
CA ARG A 30 1.18 12.73 -20.08
C ARG A 30 1.29 11.84 -18.85
N ASN A 31 2.43 11.16 -18.65
CA ASN A 31 2.73 10.27 -17.53
C ASN A 31 1.78 9.07 -17.39
N TRP A 32 1.20 8.61 -18.49
CA TRP A 32 0.53 7.33 -18.53
C TRP A 32 1.55 6.25 -18.90
N ALA A 33 1.77 5.30 -18.00
CA ALA A 33 2.59 4.14 -18.32
C ALA A 33 1.82 3.24 -19.30
N VAL A 34 2.34 3.10 -20.52
CA VAL A 34 1.69 2.37 -21.62
C VAL A 34 2.49 1.16 -22.06
N PHE A 35 1.82 0.22 -22.74
CA PHE A 35 2.43 -0.95 -23.37
C PHE A 35 1.58 -1.47 -24.54
N PRO A 36 2.17 -2.22 -25.48
CA PRO A 36 1.43 -2.77 -26.62
C PRO A 36 0.47 -3.89 -26.23
N VAL A 37 -0.73 -3.85 -26.80
CA VAL A 37 -1.82 -4.80 -26.58
C VAL A 37 -2.31 -5.32 -27.94
N ARG A 38 -2.58 -6.63 -28.06
CA ARG A 38 -3.22 -7.23 -29.22
C ARG A 38 -4.68 -7.51 -28.88
N GLY A 39 -5.60 -6.80 -29.53
CA GLY A 39 -7.01 -6.76 -29.11
C GLY A 39 -7.12 -6.14 -27.72
N LYS A 40 -7.25 -6.98 -26.68
CA LYS A 40 -7.31 -6.57 -25.26
C LYS A 40 -6.29 -7.29 -24.38
N ILE A 41 -5.33 -8.01 -24.96
CA ILE A 41 -4.35 -8.86 -24.25
C ILE A 41 -2.93 -8.29 -24.45
N PRO A 42 -2.04 -8.27 -23.45
CA PRO A 42 -0.66 -7.81 -23.62
C PRO A 42 0.04 -8.50 -24.80
N ALA A 43 0.69 -7.73 -25.65
CA ALA A 43 1.29 -8.25 -26.89
C ALA A 43 2.76 -8.67 -26.75
N ILE A 44 3.46 -8.20 -25.70
CA ILE A 44 4.90 -8.45 -25.53
C ILE A 44 5.11 -9.94 -25.24
N ALA A 45 5.77 -10.63 -26.16
CA ALA A 45 6.09 -12.06 -26.01
C ALA A 45 7.08 -12.26 -24.85
N GLY A 46 6.74 -13.17 -23.92
CA GLY A 46 7.53 -13.38 -22.69
C GLY A 46 7.46 -12.22 -21.69
N GLY A 47 6.58 -11.22 -21.92
CA GLY A 47 6.41 -10.08 -21.05
C GLY A 47 5.70 -10.41 -19.72
N ARG A 48 5.76 -9.46 -18.80
CA ARG A 48 5.14 -9.50 -17.46
C ARG A 48 3.77 -8.82 -17.44
N GLY A 49 3.15 -8.68 -18.60
CA GLY A 49 1.83 -8.06 -18.76
C GLY A 49 1.86 -6.57 -18.40
N VAL A 50 0.96 -6.15 -17.51
CA VAL A 50 0.84 -4.74 -17.08
C VAL A 50 2.14 -4.19 -16.47
N LEU A 51 2.99 -5.05 -15.91
CA LEU A 51 4.24 -4.64 -15.28
C LEU A 51 5.28 -4.15 -16.29
N ASP A 52 5.09 -4.39 -17.58
CA ASP A 52 5.95 -3.84 -18.63
C ASP A 52 5.52 -2.43 -19.07
N ALA A 53 4.41 -1.90 -18.55
CA ALA A 53 3.97 -0.55 -18.85
C ALA A 53 5.03 0.49 -18.44
N THR A 54 5.33 1.42 -19.34
CA THR A 54 6.38 2.44 -19.12
C THR A 54 5.96 3.81 -19.66
N THR A 55 6.55 4.86 -19.08
CA THR A 55 6.49 6.24 -19.58
C THR A 55 7.74 6.64 -20.37
N ASP A 56 8.72 5.73 -20.50
CA ASP A 56 9.92 5.96 -21.30
C ASP A 56 9.55 6.12 -22.77
N ILE A 57 9.68 7.34 -23.28
CA ILE A 57 9.31 7.71 -24.65
C ILE A 57 10.15 6.94 -25.68
N GLY A 58 11.42 6.68 -25.40
CA GLY A 58 12.30 5.92 -26.29
C GLY A 58 11.84 4.47 -26.43
N GLN A 59 11.49 3.84 -25.31
CA GLN A 59 10.95 2.48 -25.31
C GLN A 59 9.59 2.40 -26.01
N VAL A 60 8.71 3.36 -25.76
CA VAL A 60 7.40 3.46 -26.43
C VAL A 60 7.58 3.66 -27.93
N ALA A 61 8.46 4.57 -28.35
CA ALA A 61 8.77 4.77 -29.76
C ALA A 61 9.35 3.51 -30.42
N ALA A 62 10.22 2.78 -29.72
CA ALA A 62 10.80 1.53 -30.22
C ALA A 62 9.74 0.43 -30.42
N TRP A 63 8.79 0.29 -29.49
CA TRP A 63 7.73 -0.71 -29.65
C TRP A 63 6.85 -0.44 -30.86
N TRP A 64 6.30 0.76 -30.99
CA TRP A 64 5.36 1.09 -32.06
C TRP A 64 6.03 1.41 -33.41
N GLY A 65 7.30 1.80 -33.42
CA GLY A 65 8.09 1.91 -34.65
C GLY A 65 8.59 0.56 -35.18
N GLY A 66 8.67 -0.46 -34.32
CA GLY A 66 9.19 -1.78 -34.64
C GLY A 66 8.12 -2.88 -34.61
N ALA A 67 8.42 -3.95 -33.86
CA ALA A 67 7.69 -5.22 -33.87
C ALA A 67 6.22 -5.12 -33.40
N TYR A 68 5.83 -4.04 -32.72
CA TYR A 68 4.47 -3.84 -32.21
C TYR A 68 3.72 -2.72 -32.94
N ARG A 69 4.17 -2.34 -34.14
CA ARG A 69 3.45 -1.41 -35.00
C ARG A 69 1.98 -1.84 -35.16
N GLY A 70 1.07 -0.87 -35.04
CA GLY A 70 -0.38 -1.09 -35.14
C GLY A 70 -1.02 -1.81 -33.95
N CYS A 71 -0.27 -2.21 -32.91
CA CYS A 71 -0.88 -2.75 -31.69
C CYS A 71 -1.69 -1.69 -30.95
N ASN A 72 -2.76 -2.13 -30.29
CA ASN A 72 -3.55 -1.31 -29.37
C ASN A 72 -2.71 -0.84 -28.18
N ILE A 73 -3.23 0.15 -27.47
CA ILE A 73 -2.57 0.78 -26.32
C ILE A 73 -3.23 0.27 -25.05
N GLY A 74 -2.47 -0.49 -24.26
CA GLY A 74 -2.77 -0.72 -22.86
C GLY A 74 -2.12 0.35 -22.01
N ALA A 75 -2.79 0.79 -20.94
CA ALA A 75 -2.18 1.65 -19.93
C ALA A 75 -2.42 1.10 -18.54
N ARG A 76 -1.36 1.06 -17.74
CA ARG A 76 -1.47 0.79 -16.30
C ARG A 76 -2.20 1.96 -15.65
N VAL A 77 -3.15 1.65 -14.77
CA VAL A 77 -3.89 2.71 -14.05
C VAL A 77 -2.94 3.39 -13.06
N PRO A 78 -2.83 4.74 -13.03
CA PRO A 78 -2.00 5.44 -12.05
C PRO A 78 -2.42 5.16 -10.61
N GLU A 79 -1.46 5.09 -9.67
CA GLU A 79 -1.72 4.85 -8.24
C GLU A 79 -2.66 5.90 -7.61
N SER A 80 -2.67 7.12 -8.14
CA SER A 80 -3.55 8.20 -7.68
C SER A 80 -5.01 8.05 -8.13
N MET A 81 -5.32 7.04 -8.94
CA MET A 81 -6.63 6.84 -9.56
C MET A 81 -7.13 5.40 -9.43
N PHE A 82 -8.42 5.22 -9.66
CA PHE A 82 -9.00 3.93 -10.01
C PHE A 82 -9.96 4.10 -11.18
N VAL A 83 -10.30 2.99 -11.83
CA VAL A 83 -11.26 2.97 -12.93
C VAL A 83 -12.47 2.15 -12.49
N LEU A 84 -13.66 2.73 -12.61
CA LEU A 84 -14.91 1.99 -12.66
C LEU A 84 -15.12 1.51 -14.10
N ASP A 85 -14.96 0.20 -14.29
CA ASP A 85 -15.19 -0.48 -15.57
C ASP A 85 -16.66 -0.92 -15.62
N VAL A 86 -17.36 -0.48 -16.67
CA VAL A 86 -18.77 -0.81 -16.92
C VAL A 86 -18.82 -1.73 -18.12
N ASP A 87 -19.26 -2.97 -17.90
CA ASP A 87 -19.48 -3.99 -18.93
C ASP A 87 -20.98 -4.30 -19.09
N PRO A 88 -21.66 -3.68 -20.07
CA PRO A 88 -23.07 -3.92 -20.35
C PRO A 88 -23.42 -5.38 -20.57
N ARG A 89 -22.52 -6.19 -21.15
CA ARG A 89 -22.81 -7.59 -21.47
C ARG A 89 -22.91 -8.48 -20.24
N ASN A 90 -22.35 -8.02 -19.13
CA ASN A 90 -22.39 -8.70 -17.84
C ASN A 90 -23.37 -8.03 -16.86
N GLY A 91 -24.36 -7.28 -17.36
CA GLY A 91 -25.38 -6.61 -16.55
C GLY A 91 -24.94 -5.25 -16.00
N GLY A 92 -23.83 -4.69 -16.49
CA GLY A 92 -23.29 -3.43 -16.00
C GLY A 92 -24.17 -2.22 -16.32
N ALA A 93 -24.94 -2.27 -17.42
CA ALA A 93 -25.84 -1.19 -17.83
C ALA A 93 -27.03 -1.03 -16.87
N GLU A 94 -27.64 -2.15 -16.50
CA GLU A 94 -28.74 -2.21 -15.54
C GLU A 94 -28.23 -1.87 -14.14
N THR A 95 -27.12 -2.50 -13.72
CA THR A 95 -26.53 -2.30 -12.39
C THR A 95 -26.15 -0.84 -12.15
N ILE A 96 -25.48 -0.19 -13.12
CA ILE A 96 -25.09 1.21 -12.94
C ILE A 96 -26.29 2.17 -12.94
N THR A 97 -27.34 1.84 -13.69
CA THR A 97 -28.58 2.62 -13.73
C THR A 97 -29.29 2.55 -12.37
N GLU A 98 -29.39 1.36 -11.81
CA GLU A 98 -30.01 1.15 -10.49
C GLU A 98 -29.23 1.82 -9.37
N LEU A 99 -27.89 1.73 -9.37
CA LEU A 99 -27.05 2.42 -8.39
C LEU A 99 -27.24 3.94 -8.46
N LYS A 100 -27.30 4.51 -9.67
CA LYS A 100 -27.56 5.95 -9.85
C LYS A 100 -28.96 6.35 -9.36
N ARG A 101 -29.96 5.49 -9.57
CA ARG A 101 -31.32 5.71 -9.09
C ARG A 101 -31.39 5.72 -7.56
N ARG A 102 -30.65 4.82 -6.90
CA ARG A 102 -30.64 4.69 -5.42
C ARG A 102 -29.83 5.77 -4.73
N HIS A 103 -28.66 6.11 -5.27
CA HIS A 103 -27.66 6.92 -4.56
C HIS A 103 -27.36 8.27 -5.20
N GLY A 104 -27.89 8.54 -6.40
CA GLY A 104 -27.64 9.76 -7.17
C GLY A 104 -26.62 9.57 -8.30
N PRO A 105 -26.45 10.58 -9.16
CA PRO A 105 -25.66 10.47 -10.38
C PRO A 105 -24.16 10.29 -10.08
N LEU A 106 -23.45 9.67 -11.04
CA LEU A 106 -21.99 9.71 -11.09
C LEU A 106 -21.54 11.05 -11.69
N PRO A 107 -20.52 11.71 -11.13
CA PRO A 107 -19.97 12.91 -11.73
C PRO A 107 -19.34 12.59 -13.09
N LYS A 108 -19.38 13.57 -14.00
CA LYS A 108 -18.63 13.48 -15.26
C LYS A 108 -17.13 13.54 -14.93
N THR A 109 -16.35 12.71 -15.59
CA THR A 109 -14.92 12.54 -15.32
C THR A 109 -14.20 12.07 -16.59
N LEU A 110 -12.87 12.06 -16.58
CA LEU A 110 -12.07 11.39 -17.61
C LEU A 110 -12.63 9.99 -17.85
N ALA A 111 -12.88 9.65 -19.12
CA ALA A 111 -13.39 8.34 -19.45
C ALA A 111 -12.91 7.86 -20.82
N THR A 112 -12.93 6.54 -21.00
CA THR A 112 -12.79 5.90 -22.30
C THR A 112 -14.08 5.13 -22.59
N ILE A 113 -14.70 5.41 -23.73
CA ILE A 113 -15.89 4.72 -24.21
C ILE A 113 -15.47 3.63 -25.20
N SER A 114 -15.95 2.41 -25.00
CA SER A 114 -15.68 1.27 -25.86
C SER A 114 -16.20 1.51 -27.28
N GLY A 115 -15.41 1.10 -28.27
CA GLY A 115 -15.86 1.05 -29.67
C GLY A 115 -16.96 0.02 -29.93
N ARG A 116 -17.35 -0.80 -28.94
CA ARG A 116 -18.42 -1.79 -29.12
C ARG A 116 -19.79 -1.15 -29.39
N GLY A 117 -20.05 0.05 -28.86
CA GLY A 117 -21.31 0.78 -29.07
C GLY A 117 -22.47 0.38 -28.15
N ASP A 118 -22.21 -0.44 -27.13
CA ASP A 118 -23.21 -0.91 -26.14
C ASP A 118 -23.21 -0.12 -24.82
N GLY A 119 -22.37 0.92 -24.74
CA GLY A 119 -22.20 1.73 -23.53
C GLY A 119 -21.07 1.28 -22.60
N GLY A 120 -20.28 0.27 -22.98
CA GLY A 120 -19.10 -0.15 -22.21
C GLY A 120 -18.11 1.00 -22.02
N SER A 121 -17.61 1.19 -20.80
CA SER A 121 -16.77 2.36 -20.50
C SER A 121 -15.83 2.16 -19.31
N HIS A 122 -14.67 2.81 -19.40
CA HIS A 122 -13.72 3.00 -18.30
C HIS A 122 -13.89 4.42 -17.74
N ARG A 123 -14.35 4.59 -16.50
CA ARG A 123 -14.51 5.90 -15.85
C ARG A 123 -13.46 6.09 -14.77
N PHE A 124 -12.63 7.10 -14.89
CA PHE A 124 -11.48 7.32 -14.00
C PHE A 124 -11.88 8.24 -12.84
N TYR A 125 -11.55 7.88 -11.61
CA TYR A 125 -11.76 8.71 -10.43
C TYR A 125 -10.50 8.76 -9.58
N ARG A 126 -10.38 9.79 -8.73
CA ARG A 126 -9.31 9.84 -7.73
C ARG A 126 -9.42 8.65 -6.78
N ARG A 127 -8.27 8.09 -6.42
CA ARG A 127 -8.20 6.89 -5.58
C ARG A 127 -8.40 7.24 -4.12
N PRO A 128 -9.44 6.71 -3.44
CA PRO A 128 -9.55 6.83 -2.00
C PRO A 128 -8.49 5.96 -1.31
N ALA A 129 -8.01 6.40 -0.14
CA ALA A 129 -7.06 5.63 0.65
C ALA A 129 -7.60 4.24 1.02
N GLY A 130 -6.69 3.27 1.14
CA GLY A 130 -6.99 1.89 1.54
C GLY A 130 -7.11 0.89 0.38
N LYS A 131 -7.50 -0.33 0.74
CA LYS A 131 -7.78 -1.41 -0.21
C LYS A 131 -9.13 -1.17 -0.89
N LEU A 132 -9.20 -1.42 -2.21
CA LEU A 132 -10.44 -1.37 -2.97
C LEU A 132 -10.89 -2.79 -3.36
N CYS A 133 -12.20 -2.98 -3.49
CA CYS A 133 -12.87 -4.25 -3.76
C CYS A 133 -14.13 -3.99 -4.60
N SER A 134 -14.32 -4.72 -5.70
CA SER A 134 -15.50 -4.56 -6.57
C SER A 134 -16.71 -5.41 -6.14
N LYS A 135 -16.58 -6.29 -5.13
CA LYS A 135 -17.59 -7.30 -4.78
C LYS A 135 -19.00 -6.76 -4.51
N ARG A 136 -19.12 -5.52 -4.02
CA ARG A 136 -20.41 -4.91 -3.66
C ARG A 136 -21.01 -4.02 -4.76
N LEU A 137 -20.33 -3.88 -5.90
CA LEU A 137 -20.85 -3.09 -7.02
C LEU A 137 -21.98 -3.78 -7.78
N GLY A 138 -22.03 -5.11 -7.74
CA GLY A 138 -22.98 -5.90 -8.52
C GLY A 138 -22.43 -6.32 -9.88
N ALA A 139 -23.29 -6.95 -10.68
CA ALA A 139 -22.91 -7.59 -11.93
C ALA A 139 -22.43 -6.58 -12.99
N GLY A 140 -21.38 -6.95 -13.73
CA GLY A 140 -20.86 -6.18 -14.86
C GLY A 140 -20.17 -4.87 -14.49
N LEU A 141 -19.89 -4.64 -13.20
CA LEU A 141 -19.08 -3.52 -12.72
C LEU A 141 -17.80 -4.03 -12.06
N ASP A 142 -16.67 -3.45 -12.43
CA ASP A 142 -15.37 -3.81 -11.86
C ASP A 142 -14.54 -2.57 -11.49
N ILE A 143 -13.53 -2.77 -10.64
CA ILE A 143 -12.58 -1.73 -10.22
C ILE A 143 -11.18 -2.11 -10.69
N LYS A 144 -10.63 -1.30 -11.60
CA LYS A 144 -9.23 -1.44 -12.02
C LYS A 144 -8.36 -0.43 -11.30
N THR A 145 -7.21 -0.90 -10.84
CA THR A 145 -6.23 -0.12 -10.07
C THR A 145 -4.85 -0.33 -10.68
N ALA A 146 -3.79 0.19 -10.04
CA ALA A 146 -2.43 0.04 -10.54
C ALA A 146 -1.94 -1.40 -10.66
N THR A 147 -2.62 -2.40 -10.07
CA THR A 147 -2.34 -3.81 -10.31
C THR A 147 -2.88 -4.33 -11.66
N GLY A 148 -3.60 -3.49 -12.41
CA GLY A 148 -4.21 -3.82 -13.68
C GLY A 148 -4.10 -2.68 -14.69
N TYR A 149 -4.71 -2.89 -15.85
CA TYR A 149 -4.64 -1.98 -16.98
C TYR A 149 -5.98 -1.81 -17.67
N VAL A 150 -6.05 -0.78 -18.49
CA VAL A 150 -7.18 -0.46 -19.35
C VAL A 150 -6.72 -0.32 -20.80
N VAL A 151 -7.61 -0.59 -21.75
CA VAL A 151 -7.39 -0.24 -23.16
C VAL A 151 -7.71 1.25 -23.35
N MET A 152 -6.79 1.98 -23.96
CA MET A 152 -6.87 3.44 -24.16
C MET A 152 -7.33 3.78 -25.56
N ALA A 153 -8.02 4.92 -25.72
CA ALA A 153 -8.32 5.46 -27.05
C ALA A 153 -7.04 5.88 -27.78
N PRO A 154 -6.92 5.77 -29.12
CA PRO A 154 -7.95 5.34 -30.05
C PRO A 154 -7.86 3.86 -30.43
N SER A 155 -7.43 2.97 -29.50
CA SER A 155 -7.34 1.51 -29.76
C SER A 155 -8.59 0.96 -30.43
N ILE A 156 -8.41 -0.06 -31.28
CA ILE A 156 -9.50 -0.66 -32.06
C ILE A 156 -10.14 -1.81 -31.28
N HIS A 157 -11.45 -1.76 -31.10
CA HIS A 157 -12.19 -2.83 -30.45
C HIS A 157 -12.17 -4.09 -31.33
N PRO A 158 -11.75 -5.27 -30.81
CA PRO A 158 -11.48 -6.45 -31.63
C PRO A 158 -12.71 -6.97 -32.38
N ASP A 159 -13.88 -6.94 -31.76
CA ASP A 159 -15.09 -7.54 -32.37
C ASP A 159 -15.79 -6.60 -33.36
N THR A 160 -15.65 -5.28 -33.21
CA THR A 160 -16.43 -4.29 -33.98
C THR A 160 -15.58 -3.50 -34.96
N GLY A 161 -14.25 -3.54 -34.84
CA GLY A 161 -13.34 -2.72 -35.64
C GLY A 161 -13.44 -1.22 -35.36
N GLN A 162 -14.26 -0.79 -34.41
CA GLN A 162 -14.49 0.60 -34.08
C GLN A 162 -13.53 1.08 -32.98
N PRO A 163 -13.07 2.34 -33.02
CA PRO A 163 -12.13 2.85 -32.04
C PRO A 163 -12.78 3.09 -30.68
N TYR A 164 -12.01 2.87 -29.63
CA TYR A 164 -12.27 3.44 -28.31
C TYR A 164 -12.17 4.96 -28.41
N ARG A 165 -13.08 5.67 -27.72
CA ARG A 165 -13.12 7.15 -27.73
C ARG A 165 -12.83 7.72 -26.34
N ARG A 166 -12.02 8.76 -26.28
CA ARG A 166 -11.70 9.47 -25.04
C ARG A 166 -12.72 10.58 -24.78
N ILE A 167 -13.12 10.72 -23.52
CA ILE A 167 -13.84 11.87 -22.99
C ILE A 167 -12.82 12.65 -22.15
N ASP A 168 -12.35 13.78 -22.66
CA ASP A 168 -11.35 14.62 -21.98
C ASP A 168 -12.01 15.54 -20.95
N LEU A 169 -11.96 15.10 -19.69
CA LEU A 169 -12.38 15.86 -18.53
C LEU A 169 -11.36 15.68 -17.40
N PRO A 170 -11.30 16.60 -16.43
CA PRO A 170 -10.56 16.37 -15.20
C PRO A 170 -11.01 15.08 -14.51
N VAL A 171 -10.07 14.40 -13.85
CA VAL A 171 -10.38 13.24 -13.02
C VAL A 171 -11.13 13.72 -11.77
N ALA A 172 -12.37 13.30 -11.63
CA ALA A 172 -13.26 13.69 -10.53
C ALA A 172 -13.00 12.89 -9.26
N GLU A 173 -13.43 13.44 -8.12
CA GLU A 173 -13.61 12.67 -6.90
C GLU A 173 -14.76 11.66 -7.08
N PRO A 174 -14.64 10.42 -6.57
CA PRO A 174 -15.76 9.50 -6.53
C PRO A 174 -16.83 10.01 -5.54
N PRO A 175 -18.14 9.80 -5.81
CA PRO A 175 -19.16 10.12 -4.83
C PRO A 175 -19.04 9.20 -3.60
N ALA A 176 -19.44 9.70 -2.43
CA ALA A 176 -19.31 8.98 -1.15
C ALA A 176 -19.91 7.57 -1.21
N TRP A 177 -21.10 7.42 -1.79
CA TRP A 177 -21.75 6.12 -1.95
C TRP A 177 -20.93 5.10 -2.75
N LEU A 178 -20.16 5.56 -3.75
CA LEU A 178 -19.30 4.68 -4.53
C LEU A 178 -18.10 4.24 -3.69
N VAL A 179 -17.50 5.18 -2.93
CA VAL A 179 -16.42 4.89 -1.98
C VAL A 179 -16.87 3.85 -0.96
N ASP A 180 -18.08 4.00 -0.43
CA ASP A 180 -18.67 3.11 0.56
C ASP A 180 -18.87 1.70 -0.01
N LEU A 181 -19.22 1.54 -1.28
CA LEU A 181 -19.35 0.22 -1.92
C LEU A 181 -17.98 -0.43 -2.20
N ILE A 182 -17.00 0.35 -2.65
CA ILE A 182 -15.72 -0.18 -3.15
C ILE A 182 -14.66 -0.36 -2.06
N ARG A 183 -14.84 0.22 -0.87
CA ARG A 183 -14.02 -0.15 0.26
C ARG A 183 -14.47 -1.52 0.76
N PRO A 184 -13.60 -2.34 1.37
CA PRO A 184 -14.08 -3.46 2.15
C PRO A 184 -15.07 -2.90 3.18
N GLU A 185 -16.18 -3.61 3.37
CA GLU A 185 -17.01 -3.38 4.54
C GLU A 185 -16.06 -3.38 5.73
N ARG A 186 -16.11 -2.36 6.59
CA ARG A 186 -15.57 -2.55 7.92
C ARG A 186 -16.31 -3.79 8.40
N VAL A 187 -15.60 -4.89 8.51
CA VAL A 187 -16.10 -5.99 9.30
C VAL A 187 -16.11 -5.40 10.70
N ASP A 188 -17.22 -4.77 11.05
CA ASP A 188 -17.63 -4.67 12.43
C ASP A 188 -17.91 -6.13 12.77
N GLU A 189 -16.85 -6.85 13.16
CA GLU A 189 -16.99 -8.21 13.65
C GLU A 189 -18.08 -8.16 14.72
N PRO A 190 -19.19 -8.90 14.57
CA PRO A 190 -20.14 -9.02 15.66
C PRO A 190 -19.39 -9.76 16.77
N GLY A 191 -18.93 -9.01 17.77
CA GLY A 191 -18.56 -9.57 19.07
C GLY A 191 -17.51 -10.68 19.05
N ARG A 192 -16.39 -10.52 18.35
CA ARG A 192 -15.14 -10.57 19.12
C ARG A 192 -14.65 -9.15 19.31
N ARG A 193 -15.44 -8.43 20.11
CA ARG A 193 -14.83 -7.72 21.22
C ARG A 193 -13.90 -8.77 21.88
N ARG A 194 -12.62 -8.80 21.48
CA ARG A 194 -11.67 -8.48 22.53
C ARG A 194 -12.19 -7.15 22.99
N GLU A 195 -12.92 -7.19 24.10
CA GLU A 195 -12.84 -6.09 25.01
C GLU A 195 -11.33 -5.86 25.16
N PHE A 196 -10.78 -4.99 24.31
CA PHE A 196 -10.24 -3.79 24.88
C PHE A 196 -11.45 -3.20 25.62
N SER A 197 -11.66 -3.70 26.85
CA SER A 197 -12.02 -2.79 27.89
C SER A 197 -11.13 -1.59 27.61
N VAL A 198 -11.75 -0.45 27.40
CA VAL A 198 -11.03 0.77 27.71
C VAL A 198 -10.75 0.59 29.20
N PHE A 199 -9.65 -0.10 29.53
CA PHE A 199 -9.13 -0.18 30.87
C PHE A 199 -8.89 1.28 31.19
N HIS A 200 -9.80 1.86 31.97
CA HIS A 200 -9.56 3.15 32.61
C HIS A 200 -8.68 2.90 33.83
N GLY A 201 -7.58 2.18 33.63
CA GLY A 201 -6.65 1.73 34.65
C GLY A 201 -5.35 1.28 34.02
N PRO A 202 -4.26 1.23 34.81
CA PRO A 202 -2.94 0.82 34.34
C PRO A 202 -3.03 -0.54 33.64
N SER A 203 -2.38 -0.68 32.49
CA SER A 203 -2.34 -1.97 31.77
C SER A 203 -1.65 -3.03 32.65
N PRO A 204 -1.82 -4.34 32.42
CA PRO A 204 -1.08 -5.35 33.19
C PRO A 204 0.44 -5.17 33.18
N ALA A 205 1.01 -4.56 32.12
CA ALA A 205 2.42 -4.21 32.07
C ALA A 205 2.76 -3.00 32.97
N ASP A 206 1.84 -2.04 33.10
CA ASP A 206 1.97 -0.90 34.02
C ASP A 206 1.78 -1.38 35.47
N GLN A 207 0.76 -2.19 35.76
CA GLN A 207 0.53 -2.79 37.07
C GLN A 207 1.72 -3.64 37.52
N PHE A 208 2.31 -4.43 36.60
CA PHE A 208 3.54 -5.15 36.88
C PHE A 208 4.69 -4.19 37.21
N SER A 209 4.82 -3.09 36.48
CA SER A 209 5.87 -2.09 36.72
C SER A 209 5.67 -1.32 38.04
N ASP A 210 4.42 -1.11 38.46
CA ASP A 210 4.08 -0.46 39.73
C ASP A 210 4.25 -1.42 40.93
N ALA A 211 3.92 -2.70 40.77
CA ALA A 211 3.95 -3.70 41.84
C ALA A 211 5.31 -4.38 42.05
N THR A 212 6.26 -4.19 41.13
CA THR A 212 7.56 -4.89 41.13
C THR A 212 8.69 -3.89 41.36
N SER A 213 9.68 -4.20 42.19
CA SER A 213 10.88 -3.36 42.35
C SER A 213 11.91 -3.62 41.24
N TRP A 214 12.83 -2.70 41.00
CA TRP A 214 13.99 -2.98 40.15
C TRP A 214 14.85 -4.14 40.66
N ALA A 215 14.88 -4.38 41.98
CA ALA A 215 15.55 -5.53 42.56
C ALA A 215 14.90 -6.86 42.17
N ASP A 216 13.58 -6.94 42.17
CA ASP A 216 12.86 -8.16 41.78
C ASP A 216 13.10 -8.53 40.31
N VAL A 217 13.30 -7.53 39.44
CA VAL A 217 13.58 -7.76 38.01
C VAL A 217 15.04 -8.09 37.76
N LEU A 218 15.98 -7.39 38.39
CA LEU A 218 17.40 -7.44 38.00
C LEU A 218 18.22 -8.41 38.86
N ALA A 219 17.96 -8.49 40.16
CA ALA A 219 18.76 -9.30 41.09
C ALA A 219 18.75 -10.81 40.77
N PRO A 220 17.64 -11.43 40.32
CA PRO A 220 17.63 -12.83 39.91
C PRO A 220 18.62 -13.14 38.77
N HIS A 221 18.95 -12.14 37.96
CA HIS A 221 19.88 -12.23 36.83
C HIS A 221 21.30 -11.75 37.20
N GLY A 222 21.60 -11.66 38.50
CA GLY A 222 22.93 -11.36 39.02
C GLY A 222 23.29 -9.87 39.06
N TRP A 223 22.35 -8.97 38.77
CA TRP A 223 22.58 -7.54 38.92
C TRP A 223 22.54 -7.12 40.39
N ARG A 224 23.31 -6.09 40.73
CA ARG A 224 23.39 -5.55 42.09
C ARG A 224 23.11 -4.06 42.09
N CYS A 225 22.23 -3.63 43.00
CA CYS A 225 22.05 -2.21 43.31
C CYS A 225 23.22 -1.73 44.17
N LEU A 226 23.74 -0.55 43.86
CA LEU A 226 24.84 0.08 44.62
C LEU A 226 24.35 1.16 45.59
N ASP A 227 23.09 1.56 45.46
CA ASP A 227 22.46 2.59 46.26
C ASP A 227 21.43 1.96 47.21
N ALA A 228 21.05 2.70 48.26
CA ALA A 228 20.20 2.18 49.34
C ALA A 228 18.76 1.87 48.91
N ASP A 229 18.23 2.63 47.95
CA ASP A 229 16.92 2.42 47.36
C ASP A 229 17.06 1.97 45.90
N PRO A 230 16.66 0.71 45.57
CA PRO A 230 16.76 0.17 44.22
C PRO A 230 15.89 0.88 43.17
N ASP A 231 14.83 1.57 43.60
CA ASP A 231 13.84 2.21 42.73
C ASP A 231 13.98 3.74 42.65
N ALA A 232 14.87 4.33 43.46
CA ALA A 232 15.08 5.76 43.48
C ALA A 232 15.58 6.31 42.12
N ASP A 233 15.17 7.53 41.80
CA ASP A 233 15.72 8.26 40.66
C ASP A 233 17.22 8.50 40.87
N GLY A 234 18.02 8.03 39.92
CA GLY A 234 19.49 8.02 40.00
C GLY A 234 20.09 6.73 40.57
N ALA A 235 19.30 5.74 41.00
CA ALA A 235 19.82 4.48 41.54
C ALA A 235 20.73 3.76 40.52
N ARG A 236 21.94 3.40 40.95
CA ARG A 236 22.97 2.78 40.12
C ARG A 236 22.95 1.26 40.27
N TRP A 237 23.02 0.61 39.12
CA TRP A 237 22.96 -0.84 38.99
C TRP A 237 24.19 -1.38 38.28
N ARG A 238 24.71 -2.50 38.75
CA ARG A 238 25.87 -3.19 38.16
C ARG A 238 25.48 -4.60 37.73
N HIS A 239 25.69 -4.90 36.44
CA HIS A 239 25.50 -6.26 35.90
C HIS A 239 26.65 -7.20 36.34
N PRO A 240 26.44 -8.53 36.35
CA PRO A 240 27.40 -9.49 36.93
C PRO A 240 28.76 -9.52 36.23
N ASN A 241 28.79 -9.19 34.94
CA ASN A 241 30.02 -9.21 34.13
C ASN A 241 30.72 -7.83 34.06
N SER A 242 30.31 -6.86 34.88
CA SER A 242 30.88 -5.50 34.83
C SER A 242 32.29 -5.45 35.39
N THR A 243 33.19 -4.80 34.66
CA THR A 243 34.44 -4.24 35.17
C THR A 243 34.29 -2.78 35.63
N SER A 244 33.24 -2.08 35.18
CA SER A 244 32.92 -0.70 35.57
C SER A 244 32.20 -0.63 36.92
N GLU A 245 32.33 0.51 37.60
CA GLU A 245 31.72 0.76 38.92
C GLU A 245 30.20 0.54 38.90
N TRP A 246 29.50 1.05 37.89
CA TRP A 246 28.10 0.72 37.58
C TRP A 246 27.90 0.56 36.07
N SER A 247 26.77 -0.04 35.68
CA SER A 247 26.45 -0.42 34.29
C SER A 247 25.12 0.14 33.81
N ALA A 248 24.27 0.61 34.71
CA ALA A 248 22.98 1.20 34.40
C ALA A 248 22.54 2.18 35.51
N THR A 249 21.60 3.05 35.19
CA THR A 249 20.93 3.92 36.18
C THR A 249 19.42 3.91 35.98
N VAL A 250 18.67 4.05 37.07
CA VAL A 250 17.23 4.30 37.02
C VAL A 250 17.00 5.79 36.87
N ARG A 251 16.24 6.21 35.85
CA ARG A 251 15.78 7.59 35.68
C ARG A 251 14.33 7.63 35.25
N SER A 252 13.51 8.43 35.92
CA SER A 252 12.06 8.55 35.66
C SER A 252 11.37 7.18 35.60
N GLY A 253 11.73 6.27 36.51
CA GLY A 253 11.17 4.92 36.59
C GLY A 253 11.67 3.93 35.52
N CYS A 254 12.57 4.34 34.63
CA CYS A 254 13.13 3.50 33.57
C CYS A 254 14.62 3.19 33.81
N LEU A 255 15.07 2.01 33.42
CA LEU A 255 16.46 1.61 33.44
C LEU A 255 17.15 2.05 32.15
N PHE A 256 18.23 2.81 32.28
CA PHE A 256 19.12 3.20 31.19
C PHE A 256 20.43 2.45 31.34
N VAL A 257 20.84 1.71 30.31
CA VAL A 257 21.97 0.77 30.35
C VAL A 257 23.12 1.31 29.53
N TYR A 258 24.33 1.32 30.09
CA TYR A 258 25.52 1.91 29.47
C TYR A 258 26.59 0.87 29.10
N SER A 259 26.35 -0.41 29.41
CA SER A 259 27.28 -1.51 29.15
C SER A 259 26.82 -2.37 27.97
N PRO A 260 27.65 -2.56 26.93
CA PRO A 260 27.32 -3.42 25.79
C PRO A 260 27.34 -4.92 26.12
N ASN A 261 27.90 -5.32 27.27
CA ASN A 261 27.99 -6.72 27.69
C ASN A 261 26.74 -7.18 28.46
N THR A 262 25.58 -6.71 28.05
CA THR A 262 24.29 -7.08 28.64
C THR A 262 23.33 -7.52 27.54
N PRO A 263 22.24 -8.23 27.87
CA PRO A 263 21.16 -8.51 26.92
C PRO A 263 20.36 -7.25 26.51
N PHE A 264 20.65 -6.09 27.10
CA PHE A 264 20.00 -4.82 26.78
C PHE A 264 20.77 -4.07 25.70
N ASP A 265 20.04 -3.31 24.90
CA ASP A 265 20.64 -2.31 24.02
C ASP A 265 21.25 -1.19 24.89
N VAL A 266 22.37 -0.62 24.43
CA VAL A 266 23.06 0.45 25.14
C VAL A 266 22.37 1.77 24.86
N THR A 267 21.98 2.47 25.92
CA THR A 267 21.51 3.84 25.85
C THR A 267 22.66 4.78 25.43
N GLU A 268 22.52 5.42 24.27
CA GLU A 268 23.43 6.46 23.80
C GLU A 268 22.87 7.87 24.03
N PRO A 269 23.71 8.91 24.22
CA PRO A 269 23.25 10.29 24.36
C PRO A 269 22.42 10.80 23.16
N SER A 270 22.70 10.29 21.96
CA SER A 270 21.97 10.61 20.72
C SER A 270 20.66 9.84 20.54
N ASP A 271 20.45 8.74 21.28
CA ASP A 271 19.25 7.91 21.21
C ASP A 271 18.90 7.34 22.61
N PRO A 272 18.38 8.18 23.52
CA PRO A 272 18.11 7.76 24.87
C PRO A 272 16.87 6.86 24.91
N HIS A 273 17.07 5.55 24.99
CA HIS A 273 15.99 4.59 25.24
C HIS A 273 16.12 3.96 26.64
N GLY A 274 15.06 4.10 27.44
CA GLY A 274 14.95 3.49 28.76
C GLY A 274 14.04 2.26 28.74
N TYR A 275 14.34 1.28 29.58
CA TYR A 275 13.50 0.11 29.78
C TYR A 275 12.59 0.32 31.00
N THR A 276 11.28 0.20 30.82
CA THR A 276 10.35 -0.02 31.95
C THR A 276 10.66 -1.37 32.61
N LYS A 277 10.28 -1.57 33.89
CA LYS A 277 10.46 -2.86 34.58
C LYS A 277 9.89 -4.05 33.81
N PHE A 278 8.70 -3.91 33.20
CA PHE A 278 8.13 -4.96 32.35
C PHE A 278 9.00 -5.29 31.12
N ARG A 279 9.46 -4.27 30.39
CA ARG A 279 10.36 -4.48 29.24
C ARG A 279 11.69 -5.09 29.67
N ALA A 280 12.21 -4.70 30.83
CA ALA A 280 13.44 -5.28 31.35
C ALA A 280 13.28 -6.75 31.72
N TYR A 281 12.17 -7.10 32.39
CA TYR A 281 11.76 -8.48 32.62
C TYR A 281 11.65 -9.27 31.31
N ALA A 282 11.02 -8.69 30.27
CA ALA A 282 10.89 -9.38 28.99
C ALA A 282 12.25 -9.69 28.33
N VAL A 283 13.20 -8.76 28.42
CA VAL A 283 14.57 -8.97 27.90
C VAL A 283 15.27 -10.10 28.67
N LEU A 284 15.21 -10.10 30.00
CA LEU A 284 15.96 -11.03 30.83
C LEU A 284 15.33 -12.43 30.92
N ASP A 285 14.01 -12.52 31.06
CA ASP A 285 13.31 -13.79 31.28
C ASP A 285 12.77 -14.43 30.00
N GLN A 286 12.56 -13.62 28.95
CA GLN A 286 11.85 -14.05 27.72
C GLN A 286 12.63 -13.71 26.44
N GLY A 287 13.91 -13.34 26.54
CA GLY A 287 14.76 -13.04 25.40
C GLY A 287 14.25 -11.88 24.53
N GLY A 288 13.51 -10.95 25.13
CA GLY A 288 12.92 -9.79 24.45
C GLY A 288 11.54 -10.04 23.86
N ASP A 289 10.96 -11.24 23.97
CA ASP A 289 9.59 -11.51 23.50
C ASP A 289 8.55 -10.91 24.47
N LEU A 290 8.10 -9.70 24.14
CA LEU A 290 7.07 -8.98 24.90
C LEU A 290 5.75 -9.75 25.00
N LYS A 291 5.40 -10.59 24.01
CA LYS A 291 4.16 -11.38 24.03
C LYS A 291 4.29 -12.56 24.99
N ALA A 292 5.45 -13.21 25.02
CA ALA A 292 5.74 -14.27 25.98
C ALA A 292 5.76 -13.72 27.42
N ALA A 293 6.42 -12.57 27.63
CA ALA A 293 6.45 -11.89 28.93
C ALA A 293 5.05 -11.49 29.40
N TYR A 294 4.23 -10.94 28.51
CA TYR A 294 2.85 -10.58 28.83
C TYR A 294 2.02 -11.81 29.25
N ARG A 295 2.20 -12.95 28.57
CA ARG A 295 1.53 -14.22 28.94
C ARG A 295 2.02 -14.76 30.28
N ALA A 296 3.30 -14.60 30.59
CA ALA A 296 3.89 -15.05 31.85
C ALA A 296 3.34 -14.27 33.05
N ILE A 297 3.20 -12.95 32.94
CA ILE A 297 2.65 -12.13 34.04
C ILE A 297 1.13 -12.26 34.17
N THR A 298 0.41 -12.44 33.07
CA THR A 298 -1.06 -12.63 33.10
C THR A 298 -1.46 -14.04 33.53
N GLY A 299 -0.62 -15.04 33.28
CA GLY A 299 -0.81 -16.42 33.78
C GLY A 299 -0.48 -16.61 35.27
N ARG A 300 0.22 -15.66 35.90
CA ARG A 300 0.63 -15.71 37.32
C ARG A 300 -0.38 -15.09 38.30
N GLY A 301 -1.54 -14.60 37.82
CA GLY A 301 -2.62 -14.13 38.69
C GLY A 301 -2.28 -12.87 39.48
N VAL A 302 -1.68 -11.87 38.84
CA VAL A 302 -1.64 -10.50 39.36
C VAL A 302 -2.78 -9.74 38.69
N VAL A 303 -3.91 -9.63 39.39
CA VAL A 303 -5.06 -8.77 39.09
C VAL A 303 -5.37 -7.98 40.35
#